data_AF-A0A4S8QZ98-F1
#
_entry.id   AF-A0A4S8QZ98-F1
#
_cell.length_a   1.000
_cell.length_b   1.000
_cell.length_c   1.000
_cell.angle_alpha   90.00
_cell.angle_beta   90.00
_cell.angle_gamma   90.00
#
_symmetry.space_group_name_H-M   'P 1'
#
loop_
_entity.id
_entity.type
_entity.pdbx_description
1 polymer ?
#
loop_
_entity_poly.entity_id
_entity_poly.type
_entity_poly.pdbx_seq_one_letter_code
_entity_poly.pdbx_strand_id
1 'polypeptide(L)'
;MAQQNKKRKYNENLTPAQQELPPPIIFLARGVKADTRFTVFRQEFHLHSSGLKHHSSYFRKFLDSADKQPAPASAVFKYDYRSVIDEDGSWALMPVSDSPEITDQQMTLVDGFEEETEALRKLLCAIHSKKYRIETADELKRLTRLADYYCALPVVSGTLTGALFRSSMFESSGPRYDAAVDCKCHDESVSLLLVARKLRHGVLFRECLIHTVGRWDSLPDVEKRQIEEDPKLYTLVQIKLKVLYELLAKTQSALLWAVFEGKFNVLKTAVGRSYPTPLIGGSVSMYKALCEERSFYDLLEREETMELGHLMFSLIKNNLTLGCSRQDPGKVDGIFEKTFLCTEIEDDEFPWDLEEIDW
;
A
#
# COMPACT_ATOMS: atom_id res chain seq x y z
N MET A 1 -70.72 12.31 -19.20
CA MET A 1 -69.59 11.47 -18.76
C MET A 1 -68.70 12.30 -17.86
N ALA A 2 -68.82 12.13 -16.54
CA ALA A 2 -68.06 12.86 -15.53
C ALA A 2 -67.23 11.86 -14.72
N GLN A 3 -65.92 11.99 -14.74
CA GLN A 3 -65.00 11.15 -13.95
C GLN A 3 -64.70 11.84 -12.62
N GLN A 4 -65.07 11.16 -11.53
CA GLN A 4 -64.77 11.58 -10.15
C GLN A 4 -63.33 11.20 -9.77
N ASN A 5 -62.54 12.22 -9.39
CA ASN A 5 -61.25 12.09 -8.74
C ASN A 5 -61.40 11.57 -7.30
N LYS A 6 -60.85 10.38 -6.99
CA LYS A 6 -60.63 9.92 -5.60
C LYS A 6 -59.19 10.23 -5.19
N LYS A 7 -59.01 11.33 -4.44
CA LYS A 7 -57.81 11.58 -3.64
C LYS A 7 -57.77 10.57 -2.48
N ARG A 8 -56.74 9.71 -2.42
CA ARG A 8 -56.39 8.93 -1.22
C ARG A 8 -55.28 9.66 -0.47
N LYS A 9 -55.59 10.06 0.76
CA LYS A 9 -54.65 10.62 1.74
C LYS A 9 -53.58 9.56 2.07
N TYR A 10 -52.32 9.92 1.90
CA TYR A 10 -51.17 9.19 2.43
C TYR A 10 -51.09 9.51 3.93
N ASN A 11 -51.26 8.50 4.78
CA ASN A 11 -50.97 8.62 6.20
C ASN A 11 -49.46 8.39 6.37
N GLU A 12 -48.74 9.44 6.73
CA GLU A 12 -47.42 9.36 7.33
C GLU A 12 -47.56 8.78 8.74
N ASN A 13 -47.14 7.54 8.91
CA ASN A 13 -46.72 6.98 10.19
C ASN A 13 -45.40 6.26 9.91
N LEU A 14 -44.31 7.02 9.97
CA LEU A 14 -42.95 6.50 9.94
C LEU A 14 -42.73 5.70 11.22
N THR A 15 -42.69 4.38 11.10
CA THR A 15 -42.06 3.48 12.08
C THR A 15 -40.55 3.54 11.81
N PRO A 16 -39.65 3.60 12.82
CA PRO A 16 -38.22 3.53 12.56
C PRO A 16 -37.94 2.16 11.94
N ALA A 17 -37.39 2.15 10.73
CA ALA A 17 -36.98 0.93 10.06
C ALA A 17 -36.01 0.18 10.98
N GLN A 18 -36.38 -1.03 11.41
CA GLN A 18 -35.42 -2.02 11.88
C GLN A 18 -34.47 -2.26 10.71
N GLN A 19 -33.27 -1.68 10.74
CA GLN A 19 -32.23 -2.03 9.77
C GLN A 19 -31.94 -3.52 9.96
N GLU A 20 -32.31 -4.34 8.98
CA GLU A 20 -31.99 -5.77 8.98
C GLU A 20 -30.47 -5.92 9.00
N LEU A 21 -29.96 -6.73 9.95
CA LEU A 21 -28.54 -7.01 10.07
C LEU A 21 -28.04 -7.74 8.80
N PRO A 22 -26.81 -7.45 8.34
CA PRO A 22 -26.23 -8.13 7.20
C PRO A 22 -26.09 -9.65 7.46
N PRO A 23 -26.22 -10.49 6.43
CA PRO A 23 -26.07 -11.93 6.60
C PRO A 23 -24.64 -12.29 7.04
N PRO A 24 -24.45 -13.39 7.80
CA PRO A 24 -23.13 -13.82 8.25
C PRO A 24 -22.18 -14.15 7.08
N ILE A 25 -20.93 -13.73 7.18
CA ILE A 25 -19.88 -14.06 6.22
C ILE A 25 -19.13 -15.31 6.70
N ILE A 26 -19.14 -16.38 5.90
CA ILE A 26 -18.70 -17.71 6.32
C ILE A 26 -17.33 -18.06 5.72
N PHE A 27 -16.33 -18.37 6.55
CA PHE A 27 -14.97 -18.82 6.15
C PHE A 27 -14.72 -20.29 6.49
N LEU A 28 -15.39 -21.20 5.79
CA LEU A 28 -15.28 -22.63 6.01
C LEU A 28 -14.86 -23.36 4.75
N ALA A 29 -13.99 -24.36 4.91
CA ALA A 29 -13.75 -25.37 3.89
C ALA A 29 -14.92 -26.36 3.83
N ARG A 30 -15.06 -27.07 2.71
CA ARG A 30 -16.15 -28.03 2.50
C ARG A 30 -16.11 -29.13 3.57
N GLY A 31 -17.22 -29.32 4.28
CA GLY A 31 -17.38 -30.35 5.31
C GLY A 31 -16.88 -29.95 6.71
N VAL A 32 -16.32 -28.74 6.88
CA VAL A 32 -15.93 -28.20 8.18
C VAL A 32 -17.09 -27.38 8.75
N LYS A 33 -17.44 -27.62 10.02
CA LYS A 33 -18.43 -26.81 10.75
C LYS A 33 -17.72 -25.61 11.40
N ALA A 34 -18.38 -24.46 11.45
CA ALA A 34 -17.86 -23.34 12.23
C ALA A 34 -17.90 -23.67 13.72
N ASP A 35 -16.80 -23.38 14.42
CA ASP A 35 -16.69 -23.44 15.87
C ASP A 35 -16.39 -22.07 16.48
N THR A 36 -16.15 -21.05 15.65
CA THR A 36 -15.90 -19.66 16.06
C THR A 36 -16.88 -18.71 15.39
N ARG A 37 -17.44 -17.78 16.17
CA ARG A 37 -18.17 -16.59 15.69
C ARG A 37 -17.48 -15.32 16.17
N PHE A 38 -17.24 -14.40 15.24
CA PHE A 38 -16.91 -13.01 15.56
C PHE A 38 -18.06 -12.10 15.14
N THR A 39 -18.54 -11.26 16.05
CA THR A 39 -19.51 -10.20 15.76
C THR A 39 -18.78 -8.87 15.82
N VAL A 40 -18.44 -8.32 14.66
CA VAL A 40 -17.63 -7.09 14.56
C VAL A 40 -18.55 -5.99 14.11
N PHE A 41 -18.84 -5.09 15.05
CA PHE A 41 -19.89 -4.10 14.93
C PHE A 41 -21.22 -4.75 14.53
N ARG A 42 -21.64 -4.60 13.27
CA ARG A 42 -22.89 -5.14 12.73
C ARG A 42 -22.72 -6.40 11.89
N GLN A 43 -21.48 -6.81 11.60
CA GLN A 43 -21.19 -7.94 10.72
C GLN A 43 -20.79 -9.18 11.52
N GLU A 44 -21.51 -10.27 11.29
CA GLU A 44 -21.13 -11.59 11.82
C GLU A 44 -20.19 -12.34 10.87
N PHE A 45 -19.20 -13.01 11.44
CA PHE A 45 -18.24 -13.88 10.77
C PHE A 45 -18.26 -15.27 11.38
N HIS A 46 -18.49 -16.30 10.55
CA HIS A 46 -18.44 -17.71 10.98
C HIS A 46 -17.15 -18.36 10.48
N LEU A 47 -16.33 -18.82 11.41
CA LEU A 47 -14.96 -19.22 11.17
C LEU A 47 -14.69 -20.61 11.76
N HIS A 48 -13.54 -21.19 11.39
CA HIS A 48 -12.98 -22.34 12.08
C HIS A 48 -11.70 -21.96 12.82
N SER A 49 -11.64 -22.24 14.12
CA SER A 49 -10.56 -21.82 15.02
C SER A 49 -9.18 -22.33 14.62
N SER A 50 -9.09 -23.44 13.88
CA SER A 50 -7.80 -23.99 13.42
C SER A 50 -7.04 -23.00 12.53
N GLY A 51 -7.73 -22.27 11.65
CA GLY A 51 -7.09 -21.28 10.77
C GLY A 51 -6.49 -20.13 11.58
N LEU A 52 -7.28 -19.59 12.51
CA LEU A 52 -6.85 -18.55 13.44
C LEU A 52 -5.62 -18.98 14.23
N LYS A 53 -5.65 -20.16 14.86
CA LYS A 53 -4.52 -20.66 15.67
C LYS A 53 -3.28 -20.99 14.82
N HIS A 54 -3.46 -21.37 13.56
CA HIS A 54 -2.35 -21.68 12.69
C HIS A 54 -1.59 -20.42 12.26
N HIS A 55 -2.31 -19.34 11.93
CA HIS A 55 -1.72 -18.13 11.35
C HIS A 55 -1.62 -16.92 12.28
N SER A 56 -2.07 -17.04 13.53
CA SER A 56 -1.96 -15.99 14.54
C SER A 56 -1.49 -16.55 15.87
N SER A 57 -0.35 -16.05 16.35
CA SER A 57 0.17 -16.43 17.67
C SER A 57 -0.73 -15.92 18.80
N TYR A 58 -1.40 -14.78 18.59
CA TYR A 58 -2.43 -14.25 19.48
C TYR A 58 -3.57 -15.25 19.66
N PHE A 59 -4.24 -15.67 18.58
CA PHE A 59 -5.37 -16.58 18.68
C PHE A 59 -4.96 -17.98 19.16
N ARG A 60 -3.75 -18.43 18.84
CA ARG A 60 -3.19 -19.69 19.37
C ARG A 60 -3.11 -19.67 20.90
N LYS A 61 -2.61 -18.60 21.50
CA LYS A 61 -2.48 -18.44 22.96
C LYS A 61 -3.83 -18.12 23.61
N PHE A 62 -4.60 -17.24 22.98
CA PHE A 62 -5.77 -16.65 23.61
C PHE A 62 -7.01 -17.54 23.54
N LEU A 63 -7.27 -18.25 22.44
CA LEU A 63 -8.52 -19.01 22.31
C LEU A 63 -8.62 -20.17 23.31
N ASP A 64 -7.53 -20.89 23.58
CA ASP A 64 -7.50 -22.03 24.51
C ASP A 64 -6.80 -21.72 25.84
N SER A 65 -6.71 -20.44 26.25
CA SER A 65 -6.11 -20.09 27.54
C SER A 65 -6.88 -20.75 28.69
N ALA A 66 -6.15 -21.27 29.68
CA ALA A 66 -6.71 -21.96 30.85
C ALA A 66 -7.59 -21.04 31.71
N ASP A 67 -7.38 -19.73 31.62
CA ASP A 67 -8.15 -18.72 32.36
C ASP A 67 -9.55 -18.50 31.78
N LYS A 68 -9.85 -19.05 30.60
CA LYS A 68 -11.14 -18.86 29.94
C LYS A 68 -12.14 -19.93 30.34
N GLN A 69 -13.34 -19.48 30.66
CA GLN A 69 -14.46 -20.38 30.91
C GLN A 69 -14.82 -21.12 29.61
N PRO A 70 -14.93 -22.47 29.65
CA PRO A 70 -15.35 -23.23 28.50
C PRO A 70 -16.78 -22.85 28.10
N ALA A 71 -17.05 -22.87 26.79
CA ALA A 71 -18.40 -22.63 26.30
C ALA A 71 -19.39 -23.65 26.90
N PRO A 72 -20.61 -23.23 27.27
CA PRO A 72 -21.66 -24.13 27.72
C PRO A 72 -21.92 -25.25 26.70
N ALA A 73 -22.32 -26.44 27.17
CA ALA A 73 -22.61 -27.57 26.28
C ALA A 73 -23.74 -27.30 25.26
N SER A 74 -24.59 -26.29 25.51
CA SER A 74 -25.65 -25.83 24.62
C SER A 74 -25.20 -24.76 23.62
N ALA A 75 -23.96 -24.27 23.69
CA ALA A 75 -23.48 -23.20 22.83
C ALA A 75 -23.31 -23.70 21.39
N VAL A 76 -23.74 -22.88 20.43
CA VAL A 76 -23.63 -23.17 18.99
C VAL A 76 -22.16 -23.05 18.52
N PHE A 77 -21.43 -22.10 19.11
CA PHE A 77 -20.02 -21.86 18.82
C PHE A 77 -19.19 -22.12 20.08
N LYS A 78 -18.01 -22.73 19.90
CA LYS A 78 -17.03 -22.92 20.98
C LYS A 78 -16.39 -21.59 21.38
N TYR A 79 -16.20 -20.70 20.41
CA TYR A 79 -15.59 -19.40 20.59
C TYR A 79 -16.56 -18.34 20.07
N ASP A 80 -17.04 -17.47 20.96
CA ASP A 80 -17.98 -16.41 20.61
C ASP A 80 -17.42 -15.07 21.08
N TYR A 81 -17.08 -14.21 20.14
CA TYR A 81 -16.41 -12.94 20.39
C TYR A 81 -17.17 -11.80 19.73
N ARG A 82 -17.15 -10.64 20.37
CA ARG A 82 -17.68 -9.39 19.82
C ARG A 82 -16.63 -8.29 19.91
N SER A 83 -16.75 -7.30 19.02
CA SER A 83 -16.00 -6.06 19.19
C SER A 83 -16.38 -5.39 20.51
N VAL A 84 -15.41 -4.77 21.16
CA VAL A 84 -15.58 -3.86 22.29
C VAL A 84 -14.83 -2.59 21.92
N ILE A 85 -15.45 -1.43 22.19
CA ILE A 85 -14.94 -0.11 21.83
C ILE A 85 -14.56 0.61 23.12
N ASP A 86 -13.32 1.08 23.18
CA ASP A 86 -12.79 1.87 24.28
C ASP A 86 -13.12 3.37 24.11
N GLU A 87 -12.91 4.17 25.17
CA GLU A 87 -13.26 5.59 25.19
C GLU A 87 -12.52 6.43 24.13
N ASP A 88 -11.34 5.97 23.70
CA ASP A 88 -10.52 6.60 22.67
C ASP A 88 -10.92 6.21 21.23
N GLY A 89 -11.96 5.38 21.07
CA GLY A 89 -12.41 4.88 19.78
C GLY A 89 -11.58 3.70 19.24
N SER A 90 -10.60 3.21 19.99
CA SER A 90 -9.93 1.94 19.70
C SER A 90 -10.88 0.77 19.98
N TRP A 91 -10.62 -0.37 19.34
CA TRP A 91 -11.48 -1.54 19.49
C TRP A 91 -10.69 -2.85 19.43
N ALA A 92 -11.23 -3.88 20.09
CA ALA A 92 -10.68 -5.23 20.11
C ALA A 92 -11.78 -6.31 20.20
N LEU A 93 -11.45 -7.55 19.87
CA LEU A 93 -12.34 -8.70 20.03
C LEU A 93 -12.29 -9.25 21.47
N MET A 94 -13.43 -9.29 22.14
CA MET A 94 -13.57 -9.84 23.51
C MET A 94 -14.63 -10.95 23.56
N PRO A 95 -14.52 -11.90 24.50
CA PRO A 95 -15.54 -12.93 24.68
C PRO A 95 -16.92 -12.31 24.97
N VAL A 96 -17.97 -12.87 24.36
CA VAL A 96 -19.35 -12.42 24.57
C VAL A 96 -19.78 -12.51 26.04
N SER A 97 -19.25 -13.48 26.79
CA SER A 97 -19.51 -13.64 28.23
C SER A 97 -19.05 -12.44 29.06
N ASP A 98 -18.02 -11.73 28.58
CA ASP A 98 -17.29 -10.72 29.36
C ASP A 98 -17.60 -9.30 28.87
N SER A 99 -18.45 -9.15 27.84
CA SER A 99 -18.65 -7.88 27.15
C SER A 99 -20.13 -7.58 26.83
N PRO A 100 -20.61 -6.36 27.13
CA PRO A 100 -21.95 -5.94 26.75
C PRO A 100 -22.07 -5.78 25.22
N GLU A 101 -23.30 -5.68 24.72
CA GLU A 101 -23.54 -5.34 23.32
C GLU A 101 -23.13 -3.89 23.04
N ILE A 102 -22.52 -3.67 21.88
CA ILE A 102 -22.18 -2.31 21.44
C ILE A 102 -23.45 -1.56 21.04
N THR A 103 -23.56 -0.33 21.50
CA THR A 103 -24.60 0.60 21.08
C THR A 103 -24.20 1.39 19.83
N ASP A 104 -25.18 1.84 19.04
CA ASP A 104 -24.92 2.69 17.87
C ASP A 104 -24.13 3.96 18.22
N GLN A 105 -24.30 4.48 19.44
CA GLN A 105 -23.53 5.65 19.92
C GLN A 105 -22.04 5.32 20.08
N GLN A 106 -21.70 4.15 20.64
CA GLN A 106 -20.31 3.73 20.76
C GLN A 106 -19.66 3.49 19.39
N MET A 107 -20.43 3.00 18.40
CA MET A 107 -19.91 2.84 17.04
C MET A 107 -19.46 4.16 16.41
N THR A 108 -20.06 5.29 16.78
CA THR A 108 -19.64 6.61 16.28
C THR A 108 -18.28 7.08 16.79
N LEU A 109 -17.73 6.42 17.82
CA LEU A 109 -16.38 6.70 18.31
C LEU A 109 -15.30 6.10 17.42
N VAL A 110 -15.63 5.07 16.63
CA VAL A 110 -14.68 4.39 15.75
C VAL A 110 -14.60 5.13 14.42
N ASP A 111 -13.40 5.62 14.10
CA ASP A 111 -13.11 6.19 12.79
C ASP A 111 -13.20 5.12 11.69
N GLY A 112 -14.25 5.20 10.87
CA GLY A 112 -14.48 4.29 9.75
C GLY A 112 -14.76 2.86 10.18
N PHE A 113 -15.80 2.60 10.97
CA PHE A 113 -16.10 1.24 11.45
C PHE A 113 -16.39 0.25 10.30
N GLU A 114 -16.89 0.71 9.16
CA GLU A 114 -17.08 -0.13 7.96
C GLU A 114 -15.73 -0.51 7.33
N GLU A 115 -14.81 0.46 7.24
CA GLU A 115 -13.44 0.25 6.79
C GLU A 115 -12.67 -0.69 7.73
N GLU A 116 -12.89 -0.58 9.04
CA GLU A 116 -12.36 -1.50 10.05
C GLU A 116 -12.93 -2.92 9.93
N THR A 117 -14.24 -3.03 9.68
CA THR A 117 -14.91 -4.32 9.41
C THR A 117 -14.31 -4.97 8.17
N GLU A 118 -14.12 -4.20 7.10
CA GLU A 118 -13.54 -4.67 5.85
C GLU A 118 -12.06 -5.05 6.01
N ALA A 119 -11.28 -4.29 6.78
CA ALA A 119 -9.90 -4.62 7.11
C ALA A 119 -9.81 -5.96 7.86
N LEU A 120 -10.69 -6.19 8.85
CA LEU A 120 -10.75 -7.48 9.53
C LEU A 120 -11.20 -8.60 8.56
N ARG A 121 -12.20 -8.34 7.72
CA ARG A 121 -12.64 -9.31 6.69
C ARG A 121 -11.49 -9.71 5.77
N LYS A 122 -10.62 -8.77 5.38
CA LYS A 122 -9.41 -9.03 4.59
C LYS A 122 -8.35 -9.82 5.36
N LEU A 123 -8.16 -9.53 6.65
CA LEU A 123 -7.30 -10.34 7.54
C LEU A 123 -7.81 -11.79 7.61
N LEU A 124 -9.11 -11.98 7.80
CA LEU A 124 -9.74 -13.30 7.80
C LEU A 124 -9.63 -14.00 6.43
N CYS A 125 -9.68 -13.25 5.33
CA CYS A 125 -9.37 -13.80 4.01
C CYS A 125 -7.93 -14.33 3.94
N ALA A 126 -6.94 -13.57 4.42
CA ALA A 126 -5.55 -14.02 4.44
C ALA A 126 -5.40 -15.31 5.28
N ILE A 127 -5.92 -15.31 6.52
CA ILE A 127 -5.86 -16.46 7.45
C ILE A 127 -6.52 -17.71 6.87
N HIS A 128 -7.65 -17.57 6.18
CA HIS A 128 -8.40 -18.70 5.62
C HIS A 128 -8.13 -18.93 4.13
N SER A 129 -7.04 -18.37 3.59
CA SER A 129 -6.60 -18.52 2.19
C SER A 129 -7.70 -18.19 1.17
N LYS A 130 -8.54 -17.20 1.46
CA LYS A 130 -9.52 -16.66 0.52
C LYS A 130 -8.96 -15.46 -0.22
N LYS A 131 -9.46 -15.27 -1.43
CA LYS A 131 -9.10 -14.10 -2.25
C LYS A 131 -9.63 -12.81 -1.62
N TYR A 132 -8.83 -11.76 -1.69
CA TYR A 132 -9.19 -10.39 -1.36
C TYR A 132 -8.37 -9.44 -2.22
N ARG A 133 -8.71 -8.14 -2.18
CA ARG A 133 -7.98 -7.08 -2.87
C ARG A 133 -7.68 -5.94 -1.91
N ILE A 134 -6.62 -5.23 -2.21
CA ILE A 134 -6.28 -3.94 -1.62
C ILE A 134 -6.41 -2.91 -2.72
N GLU A 135 -7.21 -1.89 -2.51
CA GLU A 135 -7.48 -0.83 -3.49
C GLU A 135 -6.90 0.52 -3.04
N THR A 136 -6.68 0.71 -1.74
CA THR A 136 -6.14 1.97 -1.22
C THR A 136 -5.03 1.75 -0.20
N ALA A 137 -4.21 2.78 0.01
CA ALA A 137 -3.18 2.78 1.04
C ALA A 137 -3.78 2.69 2.45
N ASP A 138 -4.93 3.33 2.69
CA ASP A 138 -5.66 3.27 3.95
C ASP A 138 -6.09 1.83 4.30
N GLU A 139 -6.66 1.11 3.34
CA GLU A 139 -7.02 -0.30 3.53
C GLU A 139 -5.82 -1.16 3.93
N LEU A 140 -4.66 -0.94 3.29
CA LEU A 140 -3.44 -1.68 3.61
C LEU A 140 -2.91 -1.32 5.00
N LYS A 141 -2.94 -0.03 5.38
CA LYS A 141 -2.54 0.45 6.71
C LYS A 141 -3.42 -0.17 7.80
N ARG A 142 -4.74 -0.15 7.64
CA ARG A 142 -5.70 -0.76 8.58
C ARG A 142 -5.50 -2.27 8.69
N LEU A 143 -5.37 -2.97 7.56
CA LEU A 143 -5.08 -4.41 7.54
C LEU A 143 -3.76 -4.72 8.26
N THR A 144 -2.71 -3.95 8.01
CA THR A 144 -1.40 -4.13 8.65
C THR A 144 -1.47 -3.92 10.15
N ARG A 145 -2.21 -2.89 10.61
CA ARG A 145 -2.42 -2.63 12.04
C ARG A 145 -3.15 -3.79 12.73
N LEU A 146 -4.22 -4.31 12.11
CA LEU A 146 -4.94 -5.47 12.65
C LEU A 146 -4.08 -6.73 12.64
N ALA A 147 -3.31 -6.95 11.58
CA ALA A 147 -2.40 -8.08 11.48
C ALA A 147 -1.28 -8.01 12.53
N ASP A 148 -0.76 -6.83 12.83
CA ASP A 148 0.20 -6.62 13.91
C ASP A 148 -0.41 -6.94 15.28
N TYR A 149 -1.57 -6.35 15.58
CA TYR A 149 -2.27 -6.55 16.84
C TYR A 149 -2.62 -8.03 17.09
N TYR A 150 -3.15 -8.71 16.06
CA TYR A 150 -3.47 -10.14 16.14
C TYR A 150 -2.28 -11.05 15.79
N CYS A 151 -1.06 -10.52 15.72
CA CYS A 151 0.18 -11.28 15.45
C CYS A 151 0.07 -12.24 14.25
N ALA A 152 -0.36 -11.69 13.12
CA ALA A 152 -0.67 -12.35 11.86
C ALA A 152 -0.03 -11.64 10.64
N LEU A 153 1.01 -10.83 10.85
CA LEU A 153 1.76 -10.17 9.78
C LEU A 153 2.30 -11.17 8.73
N PRO A 154 2.87 -12.34 9.10
CA PRO A 154 3.44 -13.27 8.11
C PRO A 154 2.41 -13.79 7.10
N VAL A 155 1.21 -14.16 7.55
CA VAL A 155 0.16 -14.67 6.65
C VAL A 155 -0.35 -13.57 5.70
N VAL A 156 -0.48 -12.33 6.20
CA VAL A 156 -0.88 -11.20 5.37
C VAL A 156 0.18 -10.93 4.31
N SER A 157 1.46 -10.90 4.70
CA SER A 157 2.59 -10.72 3.77
C SER A 157 2.59 -11.79 2.67
N GLY A 158 2.43 -13.07 3.04
CA GLY A 158 2.42 -14.19 2.10
C GLY A 158 1.27 -14.13 1.08
N THR A 159 0.14 -13.52 1.41
CA THR A 159 -1.00 -13.38 0.49
C THR A 159 -1.06 -12.03 -0.24
N LEU A 160 -0.23 -11.05 0.17
CA LEU A 160 -0.35 -9.67 -0.26
C LEU A 160 -0.04 -9.46 -1.74
N THR A 161 0.92 -10.17 -2.33
CA THR A 161 1.21 -10.07 -3.78
C THR A 161 -0.04 -10.33 -4.62
N GLY A 162 -0.83 -11.36 -4.26
CA GLY A 162 -2.09 -11.66 -4.94
C GLY A 162 -3.17 -10.60 -4.69
N ALA A 163 -3.18 -9.98 -3.51
CA ALA A 163 -4.13 -8.94 -3.15
C ALA A 163 -3.82 -7.57 -3.78
N LEU A 164 -2.54 -7.30 -4.09
CA LEU A 164 -2.08 -6.09 -4.77
C LEU A 164 -2.16 -6.19 -6.30
N PHE A 165 -2.42 -7.39 -6.85
CA PHE A 165 -2.48 -7.59 -8.30
C PHE A 165 -3.59 -6.73 -8.93
N ARG A 166 -3.18 -5.78 -9.78
CA ARG A 166 -4.08 -4.77 -10.41
C ARG A 166 -4.84 -3.93 -9.39
N SER A 167 -4.20 -3.62 -8.27
CA SER A 167 -4.70 -2.67 -7.29
C SER A 167 -4.77 -1.27 -7.88
N SER A 168 -5.89 -0.58 -7.66
CA SER A 168 -6.04 0.83 -8.04
C SER A 168 -5.10 1.78 -7.29
N MET A 169 -4.46 1.34 -6.20
CA MET A 169 -3.45 2.10 -5.46
C MET A 169 -2.22 2.45 -6.32
N PHE A 170 -1.91 1.62 -7.33
CA PHE A 170 -0.79 1.84 -8.26
C PHE A 170 -1.25 2.30 -9.65
N GLU A 171 -2.53 2.63 -9.82
CA GLU A 171 -3.02 3.19 -11.06
C GLU A 171 -2.77 4.69 -11.09
N SER A 172 -2.36 5.19 -12.26
CA SER A 172 -2.34 6.62 -12.52
C SER A 172 -3.76 7.10 -12.76
N SER A 173 -4.20 8.15 -12.07
CA SER A 173 -5.45 8.81 -12.46
C SER A 173 -5.32 9.31 -13.91
N GLY A 174 -6.26 8.97 -14.78
CA GLY A 174 -6.18 9.40 -16.19
C GLY A 174 -6.15 10.93 -16.31
N PRO A 175 -5.58 11.50 -17.38
CA PRO A 175 -5.51 12.95 -17.55
C PRO A 175 -6.92 13.54 -17.49
N ARG A 176 -7.23 14.25 -16.41
CA ARG A 176 -8.41 15.10 -16.34
C ARG A 176 -7.99 16.46 -16.87
N TYR A 177 -8.85 17.07 -17.68
CA TYR A 177 -8.54 18.31 -18.40
C TYR A 177 -8.07 19.48 -17.50
N ASP A 178 -8.25 19.39 -16.18
CA ASP A 178 -7.90 20.43 -15.20
C ASP A 178 -7.16 19.93 -13.93
N ALA A 179 -6.66 18.68 -13.90
CA ALA A 179 -5.97 18.15 -12.71
C ALA A 179 -4.67 17.42 -13.08
N ALA A 180 -3.65 17.58 -12.23
CA ALA A 180 -2.40 16.85 -12.33
C ALA A 180 -2.67 15.33 -12.33
N VAL A 181 -1.84 14.59 -13.06
CA VAL A 181 -1.88 13.14 -13.06
C VAL A 181 -1.30 12.68 -11.73
N ASP A 182 -2.17 12.25 -10.81
CA ASP A 182 -1.76 11.83 -9.47
C ASP A 182 -1.68 10.30 -9.38
N CYS A 183 -0.69 9.80 -8.63
CA CYS A 183 -0.54 8.40 -8.25
C CYS A 183 -0.41 8.31 -6.73
N LYS A 184 -1.41 7.74 -6.05
CA LYS A 184 -1.44 7.66 -4.58
C LYS A 184 -0.23 6.94 -4.00
N CYS A 185 0.24 5.87 -4.65
CA CYS A 185 1.46 5.19 -4.23
C CYS A 185 2.71 6.09 -4.30
N HIS A 186 2.77 7.01 -5.27
CA HIS A 186 3.85 7.98 -5.34
C HIS A 186 3.80 8.92 -4.14
N ASP A 187 2.63 9.50 -3.86
CA ASP A 187 2.42 10.50 -2.81
C ASP A 187 2.65 9.94 -1.41
N GLU A 188 2.13 8.74 -1.15
CA GLU A 188 2.20 8.06 0.16
C GLU A 188 3.40 7.11 0.31
N SER A 189 4.38 7.20 -0.60
CA SER A 189 5.48 6.24 -0.74
C SER A 189 6.24 5.96 0.57
N VAL A 190 6.53 6.97 1.39
CA VAL A 190 7.23 6.77 2.68
C VAL A 190 6.36 5.98 3.66
N SER A 191 5.09 6.35 3.80
CA SER A 191 4.18 5.64 4.71
C SER A 191 3.96 4.19 4.27
N LEU A 192 3.88 3.93 2.95
CA LEU A 192 3.77 2.60 2.39
C LEU A 192 5.08 1.81 2.51
N LEU A 193 6.25 2.47 2.44
CA LEU A 193 7.55 1.85 2.68
C LEU A 193 7.65 1.30 4.11
N LEU A 194 7.18 2.06 5.10
CA LEU A 194 7.13 1.62 6.51
C LEU A 194 6.17 0.44 6.70
N VAL A 195 5.01 0.47 6.04
CA VAL A 195 4.05 -0.64 6.04
C VAL A 195 4.65 -1.89 5.40
N ALA A 196 5.29 -1.74 4.24
CA ALA A 196 5.93 -2.84 3.52
C ALA A 196 7.06 -3.46 4.35
N ARG A 197 7.82 -2.62 5.05
CA ARG A 197 8.86 -3.05 6.00
C ARG A 197 8.28 -3.83 7.16
N LYS A 198 7.19 -3.34 7.77
CA LYS A 198 6.51 -4.03 8.89
C LYS A 198 5.96 -5.39 8.48
N LEU A 199 5.39 -5.47 7.28
CA LEU A 199 4.92 -6.73 6.69
C LEU A 199 6.05 -7.63 6.19
N ARG A 200 7.27 -7.09 6.00
CA ARG A 200 8.37 -7.74 5.29
C ARG A 200 7.99 -8.19 3.88
N HIS A 201 7.19 -7.38 3.17
CA HIS A 201 6.71 -7.72 1.84
C HIS A 201 7.63 -7.13 0.76
N GLY A 202 8.53 -7.95 0.23
CA GLY A 202 9.61 -7.54 -0.67
C GLY A 202 9.14 -6.73 -1.88
N VAL A 203 8.15 -7.23 -2.64
CA VAL A 203 7.69 -6.55 -3.87
C VAL A 203 7.17 -5.12 -3.59
N LEU A 204 6.38 -4.96 -2.52
CA LEU A 204 5.86 -3.64 -2.14
C LEU A 204 6.99 -2.74 -1.63
N PHE A 205 7.92 -3.31 -0.86
CA PHE A 205 9.04 -2.57 -0.32
C PHE A 205 9.92 -2.01 -1.43
N ARG A 206 10.24 -2.80 -2.47
CA ARG A 206 10.97 -2.35 -3.65
C ARG A 206 10.27 -1.16 -4.31
N GLU A 207 8.98 -1.30 -4.59
CA GLU A 207 8.16 -0.27 -5.23
C GLU A 207 8.23 1.06 -4.45
N CYS A 208 7.98 1.01 -3.13
CA CYS A 208 7.95 2.20 -2.29
C CYS A 208 9.36 2.79 -2.07
N LEU A 209 10.41 1.96 -2.04
CA LEU A 209 11.78 2.43 -1.91
C LEU A 209 12.23 3.20 -3.16
N ILE A 210 11.88 2.71 -4.35
CA ILE A 210 12.17 3.39 -5.62
C ILE A 210 11.57 4.81 -5.62
N HIS A 211 10.30 4.94 -5.26
CA HIS A 211 9.66 6.26 -5.15
C HIS A 211 10.32 7.15 -4.11
N THR A 212 10.64 6.59 -2.93
CA THR A 212 11.25 7.32 -1.81
C THR A 212 12.62 7.89 -2.19
N VAL A 213 13.51 7.05 -2.74
CA VAL A 213 14.87 7.45 -3.14
C VAL A 213 14.82 8.44 -4.30
N GLY A 214 13.99 8.16 -5.31
CA GLY A 214 13.87 8.99 -6.51
C GLY A 214 13.38 10.41 -6.26
N ARG A 215 12.67 10.64 -5.15
CA ARG A 215 12.10 11.93 -4.78
C ARG A 215 12.68 12.51 -3.48
N TRP A 216 13.75 11.92 -2.94
CA TRP A 216 14.24 12.20 -1.58
C TRP A 216 14.33 13.69 -1.22
N ASP A 217 14.91 14.50 -2.10
CA ASP A 217 15.08 15.93 -1.82
C ASP A 217 13.75 16.70 -1.75
N SER A 218 12.72 16.22 -2.46
CA SER A 218 11.37 16.78 -2.45
C SER A 218 10.48 16.25 -1.32
N LEU A 219 10.93 15.24 -0.57
CA LEU A 219 10.19 14.71 0.57
C LEU A 219 10.08 15.79 1.66
N PRO A 220 8.90 15.95 2.31
CA PRO A 220 8.76 16.74 3.51
C PRO A 220 9.70 16.25 4.63
N ASP A 221 10.21 17.17 5.46
CA ASP A 221 11.09 16.81 6.59
C ASP A 221 10.45 15.82 7.55
N VAL A 222 9.12 15.87 7.70
CA VAL A 222 8.36 14.91 8.53
C VAL A 222 8.52 13.49 7.99
N GLU A 223 8.45 13.29 6.67
CA GLU A 223 8.62 11.98 6.06
C GLU A 223 10.07 11.49 6.18
N LYS A 224 11.06 12.38 6.02
CA LYS A 224 12.48 12.03 6.22
C LYS A 224 12.74 11.57 7.66
N ARG A 225 12.17 12.26 8.65
CA ARG A 225 12.29 11.89 10.08
C ARG A 225 11.69 10.51 10.37
N GLN A 226 10.56 10.17 9.76
CA GLN A 226 9.98 8.82 9.92
C GLN A 226 10.91 7.72 9.43
N ILE A 227 11.71 7.98 8.40
CA ILE A 227 12.73 7.04 7.91
C ILE A 227 13.93 7.01 8.89
N GLU A 228 14.36 8.16 9.39
CA GLU A 228 15.45 8.29 10.37
C GLU A 228 15.18 7.59 11.70
N GLU A 229 13.91 7.46 12.10
CA GLU A 229 13.49 6.67 13.27
C GLU A 229 13.83 5.18 13.16
N ASP A 230 14.07 4.68 11.95
CA ASP A 230 14.53 3.32 11.70
C ASP A 230 15.97 3.31 11.13
N PRO A 231 17.00 3.05 11.96
CA PRO A 231 18.39 3.13 11.53
C PRO A 231 18.75 2.19 10.38
N LYS A 232 18.14 1.00 10.31
CA LYS A 232 18.42 0.03 9.24
C LYS A 232 17.82 0.54 7.92
N LEU A 233 16.58 1.01 7.95
CA LEU A 233 15.92 1.57 6.77
C LEU A 233 16.62 2.85 6.30
N TYR A 234 16.95 3.75 7.22
CA TYR A 234 17.67 4.99 6.91
C TYR A 234 19.03 4.70 6.25
N THR A 235 19.81 3.78 6.81
CA THR A 235 21.10 3.38 6.24
C THR A 235 20.94 2.85 4.82
N LEU A 236 19.94 1.99 4.58
CA LEU A 236 19.63 1.49 3.25
C LEU A 236 19.27 2.61 2.27
N VAL A 237 18.40 3.54 2.68
CA VAL A 237 18.02 4.70 1.85
C VAL A 237 19.24 5.55 1.51
N GLN A 238 20.14 5.82 2.46
CA GLN A 238 21.38 6.57 2.22
C GLN A 238 22.31 5.84 1.25
N ILE A 239 22.44 4.51 1.36
CA ILE A 239 23.23 3.70 0.41
C ILE A 239 22.65 3.86 -1.01
N LYS A 240 21.32 3.71 -1.16
CA LYS A 240 20.67 3.82 -2.47
C LYS A 240 20.73 5.24 -3.04
N LEU A 241 20.62 6.26 -2.20
CA LEU A 241 20.84 7.65 -2.60
C LEU A 241 22.26 7.87 -3.10
N LYS A 242 23.27 7.35 -2.38
CA LYS A 242 24.67 7.44 -2.82
C LYS A 242 24.86 6.81 -4.20
N VAL A 243 24.30 5.63 -4.45
CA VAL A 243 24.35 4.97 -5.76
C VAL A 243 23.71 5.84 -6.85
N LEU A 244 22.54 6.44 -6.57
CA LEU A 244 21.88 7.35 -7.52
C LEU A 244 22.72 8.61 -7.79
N TYR A 245 23.30 9.21 -6.76
CA TYR A 245 24.16 10.39 -6.88
C TYR A 245 25.46 10.10 -7.64
N GLU A 246 26.07 8.94 -7.41
CA GLU A 246 27.25 8.50 -8.17
C GLU A 246 26.92 8.29 -9.64
N LEU A 247 25.77 7.67 -9.94
CA LEU A 247 25.29 7.51 -11.31
C LEU A 247 25.04 8.88 -11.96
N LEU A 248 24.36 9.80 -11.27
CA LEU A 248 24.15 11.17 -11.74
C LEU A 248 25.45 11.90 -12.03
N ALA A 249 26.42 11.87 -11.10
CA ALA A 249 27.69 12.56 -11.25
C ALA A 249 28.50 12.01 -12.45
N LYS A 250 28.51 10.68 -12.63
CA LYS A 250 29.14 10.04 -13.79
C LYS A 250 28.48 10.47 -15.09
N THR A 251 27.14 10.43 -15.16
CA THR A 251 26.42 10.84 -16.37
C THR A 251 26.62 12.32 -16.68
N GLN A 252 26.58 13.21 -15.68
CA GLN A 252 26.82 14.64 -15.86
C GLN A 252 28.23 14.91 -16.38
N SER A 253 29.24 14.23 -15.82
CA SER A 253 30.63 14.38 -16.23
C SER A 253 30.85 13.90 -17.67
N ALA A 254 30.32 12.72 -18.01
CA ALA A 254 30.39 12.18 -19.35
C ALA A 254 29.64 13.05 -20.38
N LEU A 255 28.46 13.58 -20.00
CA LEU A 255 27.67 14.48 -20.85
C LEU A 255 28.43 15.78 -21.11
N LEU A 256 28.97 16.41 -20.06
CA LEU A 256 29.75 17.64 -20.20
C LEU A 256 30.97 17.45 -21.10
N TRP A 257 31.67 16.33 -20.93
CA TRP A 257 32.82 15.97 -21.76
C TRP A 257 32.43 15.78 -23.23
N ALA A 258 31.38 14.99 -23.51
CA ALA A 258 30.90 14.76 -24.86
C ALA A 258 30.44 16.06 -25.56
N VAL A 259 29.83 16.98 -24.81
CA VAL A 259 29.45 18.31 -25.32
C VAL A 259 30.68 19.15 -25.61
N PHE A 260 31.66 19.17 -24.70
CA PHE A 260 32.90 19.94 -24.88
C PHE A 260 33.71 19.47 -26.09
N GLU A 261 33.78 18.16 -26.33
CA GLU A 261 34.44 17.58 -27.50
C GLU A 261 33.62 17.70 -28.80
N GLY A 262 32.40 18.26 -28.74
CA GLY A 262 31.50 18.34 -29.89
C GLY A 262 30.98 16.98 -30.37
N LYS A 263 31.10 15.94 -29.54
CA LYS A 263 30.62 14.59 -29.81
C LYS A 263 29.13 14.43 -29.53
N PHE A 264 28.55 15.34 -28.73
CA PHE A 264 27.13 15.40 -28.46
C PHE A 264 26.61 16.84 -28.57
N ASN A 265 25.58 17.03 -29.40
CA ASN A 265 24.93 18.33 -29.55
C ASN A 265 23.68 18.37 -28.67
N VAL A 266 23.74 19.13 -27.58
CA VAL A 266 22.57 19.46 -26.76
C VAL A 266 21.76 20.51 -27.51
N LEU A 267 20.64 20.11 -28.13
CA LEU A 267 19.77 21.06 -28.83
C LEU A 267 19.06 22.00 -27.84
N LYS A 268 18.61 23.16 -28.35
CA LYS A 268 17.88 24.17 -27.56
C LYS A 268 16.63 23.63 -26.83
N THR A 269 16.04 22.53 -27.27
CA THR A 269 14.92 21.84 -26.61
C THR A 269 15.25 21.41 -25.17
N ALA A 270 16.49 20.98 -24.93
CA ALA A 270 17.00 20.60 -23.61
C ALA A 270 17.55 21.78 -22.79
N VAL A 271 17.68 22.99 -23.36
CA VAL A 271 18.19 24.20 -22.68
C VAL A 271 17.10 25.24 -22.42
N GLY A 272 16.06 25.26 -23.26
CA GLY A 272 14.98 26.26 -23.24
C GLY A 272 13.86 25.99 -22.23
N ARG A 273 13.84 24.82 -21.61
CA ARG A 273 12.99 24.55 -20.45
C ARG A 273 13.79 24.97 -19.22
N SER A 274 13.27 25.96 -18.49
CA SER A 274 13.80 26.26 -17.15
C SER A 274 13.74 24.96 -16.35
N TYR A 275 14.88 24.43 -15.92
CA TYR A 275 14.96 23.32 -14.96
C TYR A 275 15.47 23.87 -13.63
N PRO A 276 14.70 24.73 -12.92
CA PRO A 276 15.23 25.51 -11.83
C PRO A 276 14.99 24.74 -10.54
N THR A 277 15.66 23.60 -10.36
CA THR A 277 15.66 22.99 -9.03
C THR A 277 17.00 22.33 -8.77
N PRO A 278 17.71 22.70 -7.68
CA PRO A 278 18.93 22.02 -7.22
C PRO A 278 18.65 20.63 -6.63
N LEU A 279 17.42 20.12 -6.76
CA LEU A 279 16.96 18.85 -6.22
C LEU A 279 17.31 17.72 -7.20
N ILE A 280 17.60 16.51 -6.71
CA ILE A 280 17.82 15.27 -7.50
C ILE A 280 16.86 15.22 -8.71
N GLY A 281 15.56 15.35 -8.43
CA GLY A 281 14.47 15.23 -9.39
C GLY A 281 14.45 16.29 -10.50
N GLY A 282 15.12 17.43 -10.30
CA GLY A 282 15.10 18.55 -11.22
C GLY A 282 15.78 18.27 -12.57
N SER A 283 16.61 17.24 -12.64
CA SER A 283 17.36 16.87 -13.85
C SER A 283 16.73 15.72 -14.66
N VAL A 284 15.74 15.01 -14.11
CA VAL A 284 15.15 13.82 -14.75
C VAL A 284 14.56 14.18 -16.12
N SER A 285 13.77 15.26 -16.18
CA SER A 285 13.15 15.74 -17.43
C SER A 285 14.17 16.16 -18.49
N MET A 286 15.32 16.69 -18.07
CA MET A 286 16.42 17.01 -18.99
C MET A 286 16.96 15.73 -19.62
N TYR A 287 17.29 14.71 -18.83
CA TYR A 287 17.77 13.43 -19.36
C TYR A 287 16.75 12.75 -20.26
N LYS A 288 15.46 12.76 -19.86
CA LYS A 288 14.40 12.20 -20.69
C LYS A 288 14.31 12.92 -22.04
N ALA A 289 14.32 14.25 -22.04
CA ALA A 289 14.29 15.04 -23.27
C ALA A 289 15.49 14.72 -24.16
N LEU A 290 16.69 14.61 -23.60
CA LEU A 290 17.90 14.24 -24.34
C LEU A 290 17.80 12.83 -24.95
N CYS A 291 17.28 11.84 -24.20
CA CYS A 291 17.10 10.47 -24.70
C CYS A 291 16.07 10.34 -25.84
N GLU A 292 15.18 11.33 -26.00
CA GLU A 292 14.21 11.38 -27.11
C GLU A 292 14.78 12.05 -28.38
N GLU A 293 15.94 12.71 -28.29
CA GLU A 293 16.58 13.34 -29.44
C GLU A 293 17.26 12.31 -30.36
N ARG A 294 17.31 12.57 -31.66
CA ARG A 294 18.00 11.68 -32.61
C ARG A 294 19.48 11.53 -32.30
N SER A 295 20.12 12.61 -31.84
CA SER A 295 21.53 12.66 -31.44
C SER A 295 21.87 11.65 -30.34
N PHE A 296 20.88 11.21 -29.55
CA PHE A 296 21.08 10.20 -28.54
C PHE A 296 21.32 8.81 -29.12
N TYR A 297 20.63 8.43 -30.20
CA TYR A 297 20.86 7.15 -30.86
C TYR A 297 22.25 7.08 -31.49
N ASP A 298 22.75 8.21 -32.00
CA ASP A 298 24.12 8.32 -32.51
C ASP A 298 25.17 8.05 -31.42
N LEU A 299 24.85 8.28 -30.14
CA LEU A 299 25.77 7.97 -29.02
C LEU A 299 26.00 6.48 -28.88
N LEU A 300 24.98 5.66 -29.13
CA LEU A 300 25.01 4.21 -28.95
C LEU A 300 25.76 3.49 -30.07
N GLU A 301 25.88 4.12 -31.24
CA GLU A 301 26.57 3.55 -32.39
C GLU A 301 28.09 3.77 -32.34
N ARG A 302 28.56 4.75 -31.56
CA ARG A 302 29.97 5.13 -31.48
C ARG A 302 30.59 4.65 -30.17
N GLU A 303 31.66 3.87 -30.28
CA GLU A 303 32.37 3.29 -29.12
C GLU A 303 32.78 4.34 -28.09
N GLU A 304 33.25 5.51 -28.54
CA GLU A 304 33.70 6.61 -27.68
C GLU A 304 32.60 7.27 -26.85
N THR A 305 31.33 7.15 -27.24
CA THR A 305 30.19 7.80 -26.58
C THR A 305 29.15 6.81 -26.04
N MET A 306 29.36 5.52 -26.30
CA MET A 306 28.46 4.43 -25.91
C MET A 306 28.25 4.40 -24.39
N GLU A 307 29.30 4.68 -23.61
CA GLU A 307 29.21 4.77 -22.14
C GLU A 307 28.21 5.84 -21.68
N LEU A 308 28.24 7.03 -22.29
CA LEU A 308 27.27 8.09 -21.98
C LEU A 308 25.83 7.65 -22.30
N GLY A 309 25.64 7.02 -23.45
CA GLY A 309 24.34 6.46 -23.83
C GLY A 309 23.80 5.48 -22.79
N HIS A 310 24.64 4.53 -22.34
CA HIS A 310 24.28 3.57 -21.30
C HIS A 310 23.97 4.24 -19.95
N LEU A 311 24.81 5.18 -19.51
CA LEU A 311 24.60 5.92 -18.26
C LEU A 311 23.28 6.69 -18.26
N MET A 312 22.94 7.35 -19.37
CA MET A 312 21.66 8.05 -19.53
C MET A 312 20.48 7.10 -19.53
N PHE A 313 20.56 5.96 -20.24
CA PHE A 313 19.53 4.91 -20.18
C PHE A 313 19.32 4.37 -18.77
N SER A 314 20.40 4.12 -18.04
CA SER A 314 20.34 3.67 -16.65
C SER A 314 19.61 4.67 -15.78
N LEU A 315 19.83 5.98 -15.96
CA LEU A 315 19.13 7.01 -15.18
C LEU A 315 17.62 7.04 -15.44
N ILE A 316 17.18 6.90 -16.69
CA ILE A 316 15.75 6.99 -17.06
C ILE A 316 15.04 5.63 -17.03
N LYS A 317 15.69 4.57 -16.53
CA LYS A 317 15.09 3.25 -16.37
C LYS A 317 13.94 3.32 -15.37
N ASN A 318 12.82 2.68 -15.70
CA ASN A 318 11.69 2.48 -14.79
C ASN A 318 11.74 1.06 -14.22
N ASN A 319 12.02 0.93 -12.92
CA ASN A 319 12.10 -0.36 -12.23
C ASN A 319 10.82 -0.72 -11.44
N LEU A 320 9.71 0.01 -11.63
CA LEU A 320 8.43 -0.27 -10.98
C LEU A 320 7.78 -1.56 -11.51
N THR A 321 7.13 -2.31 -10.63
CA THR A 321 6.56 -3.64 -10.92
C THR A 321 5.08 -3.77 -10.56
N LEU A 322 4.59 -3.04 -9.55
CA LEU A 322 3.21 -3.16 -9.07
C LEU A 322 2.23 -2.24 -9.80
N GLY A 323 2.71 -1.13 -10.36
CA GLY A 323 1.95 -0.30 -11.29
C GLY A 323 2.79 0.81 -11.89
N CYS A 324 2.16 1.64 -12.72
CA CYS A 324 2.82 2.70 -13.48
C CYS A 324 4.11 2.30 -14.25
N SER A 325 4.34 1.01 -14.52
CA SER A 325 5.52 0.50 -15.24
C SER A 325 5.60 0.98 -16.70
N ARG A 326 4.48 1.47 -17.24
CA ARG A 326 4.38 2.08 -18.57
C ARG A 326 4.58 3.60 -18.56
N GLN A 327 4.75 4.20 -17.39
CA GLN A 327 5.00 5.64 -17.28
C GLN A 327 6.50 5.91 -17.41
N ASP A 328 6.82 6.98 -18.12
CA ASP A 328 8.19 7.40 -18.34
C ASP A 328 8.64 8.36 -17.23
N PRO A 329 9.77 8.11 -16.54
CA PRO A 329 10.37 9.12 -15.68
C PRO A 329 10.83 10.33 -16.51
N GLY A 330 10.65 11.54 -15.99
CA GLY A 330 11.05 12.78 -16.66
C GLY A 330 10.13 13.26 -17.78
N LYS A 331 9.01 12.56 -18.03
CA LYS A 331 8.04 13.01 -19.03
C LYS A 331 7.34 14.28 -18.54
N VAL A 332 7.31 15.32 -19.38
CA VAL A 332 6.62 16.58 -19.08
C VAL A 332 5.12 16.31 -18.88
N ASP A 333 4.56 16.95 -17.86
CA ASP A 333 3.18 16.75 -17.39
C ASP A 333 2.88 15.29 -16.97
N GLY A 334 3.93 14.48 -16.76
CA GLY A 334 3.85 13.11 -16.26
C GLY A 334 3.98 13.05 -14.75
N ILE A 335 3.43 11.99 -14.16
CA ILE A 335 3.45 11.71 -12.71
C ILE A 335 4.87 11.72 -12.14
N PHE A 336 5.82 11.23 -12.94
CA PHE A 336 7.22 11.08 -12.54
C PHE A 336 8.12 12.09 -13.24
N GLU A 337 7.59 13.27 -13.60
CA GLU A 337 8.37 14.34 -14.22
C GLU A 337 9.65 14.65 -13.40
N LYS A 338 9.53 14.68 -12.08
CA LYS A 338 10.63 15.04 -11.17
C LYS A 338 11.15 13.87 -10.35
N THR A 339 10.98 12.63 -10.82
CA THR A 339 11.28 11.43 -10.03
C THR A 339 12.11 10.44 -10.84
N PHE A 340 13.29 10.07 -10.34
CA PHE A 340 14.03 8.92 -10.87
C PHE A 340 13.41 7.62 -10.41
N LEU A 341 13.34 6.62 -11.29
CA LEU A 341 12.76 5.30 -11.01
C LEU A 341 13.75 4.16 -11.20
N CYS A 342 15.05 4.48 -11.30
CA CYS A 342 16.12 3.56 -11.62
C CYS A 342 16.79 2.91 -10.41
N THR A 343 16.28 3.15 -9.21
CA THR A 343 16.80 2.50 -8.00
C THR A 343 16.59 0.99 -8.10
N GLU A 344 17.60 0.23 -7.72
CA GLU A 344 17.58 -1.24 -7.67
C GLU A 344 17.90 -1.71 -6.26
N ILE A 345 17.25 -2.80 -5.85
CA ILE A 345 17.48 -3.44 -4.56
C ILE A 345 17.29 -4.96 -4.70
N GLU A 346 18.32 -5.69 -4.29
CA GLU A 346 18.33 -7.15 -4.28
C GLU A 346 17.69 -7.69 -2.98
N ASP A 347 17.36 -8.99 -2.98
CA ASP A 347 16.66 -9.63 -1.85
C ASP A 347 17.52 -9.65 -0.56
N ASP A 348 18.84 -9.78 -0.71
CA ASP A 348 19.82 -9.80 0.40
C ASP A 348 20.10 -8.41 1.01
N GLU A 349 19.66 -7.34 0.34
CA GLU A 349 19.77 -5.96 0.85
C GLU A 349 18.57 -5.54 1.69
N PHE A 350 17.55 -6.41 1.83
CA PHE A 350 16.40 -6.08 2.63
C PHE A 350 16.77 -5.88 4.11
N PRO A 351 16.13 -4.91 4.78
CA PRO A 351 16.48 -4.57 6.16
C PRO A 351 15.82 -5.51 7.20
N TRP A 352 15.56 -6.76 6.82
CA TRP A 352 15.05 -7.87 7.64
C TRP A 352 15.66 -9.20 7.17
N ASP A 353 15.60 -10.20 8.04
CA ASP A 353 16.04 -11.56 7.70
C ASP A 353 14.96 -12.28 6.89
N LEU A 354 15.35 -12.86 5.74
CA LEU A 354 14.48 -13.64 4.86
C LEU A 354 14.22 -15.05 5.39
N GLU A 355 15.08 -15.57 6.26
CA GLU A 355 14.95 -16.90 6.84
C GLU A 355 14.12 -16.91 8.14
N GLU A 356 13.87 -15.74 8.74
CA GLU A 356 13.01 -15.61 9.91
C GLU A 356 11.54 -15.82 9.52
N ILE A 357 10.87 -16.78 10.16
CA ILE A 357 9.49 -17.19 9.82
C ILE A 357 8.45 -16.64 10.83
N ASP A 358 8.87 -16.38 12.07
CA ASP A 358 8.01 -16.01 13.20
C ASP A 358 8.29 -14.57 13.68
N TRP A 359 8.14 -13.58 12.77
CA TRP A 359 8.36 -12.16 13.08
C TRP A 359 7.12 -11.37 13.46
#